data_AF-A0A9P5L6T9-F1
#
_entry.id   AF-A0A9P5L6T9-F1
#
_cell.length_a   1.000
_cell.length_b   1.000
_cell.length_c   1.000
_cell.angle_alpha   90.00
_cell.angle_beta   90.00
_cell.angle_gamma   90.00
#
_symmetry.space_group_name_H-M   'P 1'
#
loop_
_entity.id
_entity.type
_entity.pdbx_description
1 polymer ?
#
loop_
_entity_poly.entity_id
_entity_poly.type
_entity_poly.pdbx_seq_one_letter_code
_entity_poly.pdbx_strand_id
1 'polypeptide(L)'
;MGIDCGFDIYPPLERTDANKTRYELFLCEVLEAYGLHLDDRTNPTVVADSDNVVRVNAASECSYIEFMVGEHPRIPRRCQHFLRFSSKVSGRSVAEPHIRIVYKIARQHLGDRVYFWHESNEFGACILQRGCYNWNEIRAAERRIGELGSEENEEQRKPERKETNQNDPHQSSSVPDSDNELYAIQPIQSKGQGIIATSNIPRGTRILLEAPIFKLPDSMGDVDSAESIVLRQVRSLSREQQRAFFALQNVHGRRYSPLLGIVQTNMLPLAGNDSGNGGLFIKASRINHSCQPNAQQMWNSSLSSLTVHALDDIQTGDEITISYISGVSMGYIERQRYLMDGFSFFCACGLCSLPLSARLRNDERLAQIQSIEDNGDLVNPDEVSRRSTEVYRQVRQLFELLEEEGIRDMRLSNACFMAFQIAAIIGDKSRAKVFAEKAYSARKLLSGDDNPVTIAFKRFADRPVDHPLYGARMQCYDSNWEPPQHISEEEFEDWLWNTDGWLLSSD
;
A
#
# COMPACT_ATOMS: atom_id res chain seq x y z
N MET A 1 24.70 -10.20 6.56
CA MET A 1 23.40 -9.52 6.61
C MET A 1 22.39 -10.46 7.22
N GLY A 2 21.74 -10.03 8.29
CA GLY A 2 20.70 -10.76 9.04
C GLY A 2 19.33 -10.58 8.38
N ILE A 3 18.51 -11.62 8.25
CA ILE A 3 17.10 -11.49 7.88
C ILE A 3 16.25 -11.73 9.12
N ASP A 4 15.31 -10.84 9.41
CA ASP A 4 14.36 -11.02 10.51
C ASP A 4 13.21 -11.96 10.11
N CYS A 5 12.81 -12.81 11.06
CA CYS A 5 11.76 -13.80 10.89
C CYS A 5 10.98 -13.92 12.19
N GLY A 6 9.67 -14.12 12.09
CA GLY A 6 8.83 -14.24 13.27
C GLY A 6 7.37 -14.38 12.95
N PHE A 7 6.56 -14.15 13.98
CA PHE A 7 5.13 -14.03 13.82
C PHE A 7 4.56 -12.96 14.75
N ASP A 8 3.40 -12.42 14.37
CA ASP A 8 2.67 -11.41 15.12
C ASP A 8 1.30 -11.93 15.54
N ILE A 9 0.76 -11.43 16.66
CA ILE A 9 -0.60 -11.70 17.11
C ILE A 9 -1.47 -10.50 16.75
N TYR A 10 -2.35 -10.61 15.75
CA TYR A 10 -3.20 -9.52 15.28
C TYR A 10 -4.67 -9.94 15.08
N PRO A 11 -5.65 -9.11 15.46
CA PRO A 11 -5.53 -7.98 16.39
C PRO A 11 -4.99 -8.43 17.77
N PRO A 12 -4.42 -7.52 18.57
CA PRO A 12 -3.94 -7.83 19.93
C PRO A 12 -5.01 -8.56 20.75
N LEU A 13 -4.58 -9.46 21.64
CA LEU A 13 -5.52 -10.17 22.50
C LEU A 13 -6.14 -9.21 23.50
N GLU A 14 -7.45 -9.03 23.44
CA GLU A 14 -8.18 -8.29 24.48
C GLU A 14 -8.13 -9.04 25.81
N ARG A 15 -8.19 -8.32 26.93
CA ARG A 15 -8.14 -8.89 28.29
C ARG A 15 -9.48 -9.52 28.71
N THR A 16 -10.01 -10.42 27.89
CA THR A 16 -11.20 -11.23 28.20
C THR A 16 -10.79 -12.53 28.90
N ASP A 17 -11.67 -13.12 29.70
CA ASP A 17 -11.35 -14.36 30.41
C ASP A 17 -11.10 -15.52 29.45
N ALA A 18 -11.84 -15.58 28.33
CA ALA A 18 -11.60 -16.57 27.28
C ALA A 18 -10.19 -16.45 26.65
N ASN A 19 -9.71 -15.22 26.42
CA ASN A 19 -8.36 -15.00 25.89
C ASN A 19 -7.29 -15.31 26.94
N LYS A 20 -7.51 -14.98 28.21
CA LYS A 20 -6.58 -15.34 29.30
C LYS A 20 -6.43 -16.86 29.39
N THR A 21 -7.53 -17.61 29.42
CA THR A 21 -7.49 -19.09 29.50
C THR A 21 -6.78 -19.71 28.30
N ARG A 22 -7.08 -19.27 27.08
CA ARG A 22 -6.37 -19.76 25.87
C ARG A 22 -4.89 -19.40 25.89
N TYR A 23 -4.56 -18.21 26.37
CA TYR A 23 -3.18 -17.76 26.48
C TYR A 23 -2.40 -18.52 27.56
N GLU A 24 -3.01 -18.85 28.69
CA GLU A 24 -2.41 -19.70 29.71
C GLU A 24 -2.11 -21.11 29.17
N LEU A 25 -3.05 -21.72 28.44
CA LEU A 25 -2.82 -23.00 27.76
C LEU A 25 -1.67 -22.91 26.74
N PHE A 26 -1.61 -21.83 25.97
CA PHE A 26 -0.49 -21.53 25.08
C PHE A 26 0.85 -21.46 25.82
N LEU A 27 0.91 -20.72 26.94
CA LEU A 27 2.14 -20.61 27.74
C LEU A 27 2.57 -21.94 28.35
N CYS A 28 1.62 -22.76 28.83
CA CYS A 28 1.89 -24.09 29.37
C CYS A 28 2.50 -25.00 28.30
N GLU A 29 1.88 -25.10 27.11
CA GLU A 29 2.39 -25.96 26.03
C GLU A 29 3.75 -25.46 25.49
N VAL A 30 3.97 -24.14 25.44
CA VAL A 30 5.28 -23.57 25.10
C VAL A 30 6.33 -23.99 26.12
N LEU A 31 6.04 -23.99 27.42
CA LEU A 31 7.02 -24.38 28.44
C LEU A 31 7.27 -25.90 28.45
N GLU A 32 6.23 -26.71 28.28
CA GLU A 32 6.33 -28.17 28.15
C GLU A 32 7.20 -28.58 26.95
N ALA A 33 7.09 -27.87 25.81
CA ALA A 33 7.91 -28.11 24.63
C ALA A 33 9.42 -27.92 24.88
N TYR A 34 9.79 -27.25 25.98
CA TYR A 34 11.18 -27.04 26.42
C TYR A 34 11.48 -27.71 27.77
N GLY A 35 10.64 -28.65 28.21
CA GLY A 35 10.87 -29.45 29.43
C GLY A 35 10.66 -28.69 30.74
N LEU A 36 9.92 -27.58 30.72
CA LEU A 36 9.58 -26.78 31.89
C LEU A 36 8.11 -26.99 32.27
N HIS A 37 7.83 -27.38 33.52
CA HIS A 37 6.47 -27.52 34.04
C HIS A 37 6.08 -26.33 34.93
N LEU A 38 4.91 -25.74 34.68
CA LEU A 38 4.29 -24.76 35.58
C LEU A 38 3.47 -25.52 36.64
N ASP A 39 4.13 -26.01 37.69
CA ASP A 39 3.38 -26.61 38.81
C ASP A 39 2.72 -25.54 39.68
N ASP A 40 1.48 -25.84 40.07
CA ASP A 40 0.58 -25.01 40.85
C ASP A 40 1.20 -24.72 42.24
N ARG A 41 1.32 -23.44 42.58
CA ARG A 41 1.69 -22.91 43.91
C ARG A 41 3.03 -23.41 44.50
N THR A 42 4.16 -22.97 43.96
CA THR A 42 5.31 -22.45 44.74
C THR A 42 6.38 -21.96 43.78
N ASN A 43 6.99 -20.81 44.10
CA ASN A 43 8.08 -20.17 43.34
C ASN A 43 9.03 -21.14 42.63
N PRO A 44 9.09 -21.13 41.28
CA PRO A 44 10.23 -21.67 40.58
C PRO A 44 11.27 -20.56 40.41
N THR A 45 12.09 -20.37 41.45
CA THR A 45 13.49 -20.00 41.22
C THR A 45 14.16 -21.25 40.67
N VAL A 46 13.91 -21.59 39.40
CA VAL A 46 14.71 -22.62 38.72
C VAL A 46 15.94 -21.91 38.20
N VAL A 47 16.93 -21.92 39.10
CA VAL A 47 18.37 -22.00 38.91
C VAL A 47 18.80 -21.87 37.45
N ALA A 48 19.64 -20.86 37.22
CA ALA A 48 20.46 -20.75 36.04
C ALA A 48 21.35 -21.99 35.89
N ASP A 49 20.82 -23.02 35.22
CA ASP A 49 21.66 -23.97 34.52
C ASP A 49 22.01 -23.32 33.18
N SER A 50 23.30 -23.23 32.87
CA SER A 50 23.82 -22.51 31.70
C SER A 50 23.40 -23.09 30.35
N ASP A 51 22.68 -24.22 30.37
CA ASP A 51 22.40 -25.04 29.19
C ASP A 51 20.94 -24.99 28.75
N ASN A 52 20.05 -24.29 29.47
CA ASN A 52 18.64 -24.16 29.09
C ASN A 52 18.39 -23.02 28.09
N VAL A 53 17.71 -23.36 26.98
CA VAL A 53 17.37 -22.44 25.88
C VAL A 53 16.29 -21.43 26.26
N VAL A 54 15.52 -21.67 27.33
CA VAL A 54 14.43 -20.79 27.79
C VAL A 54 14.69 -20.37 29.24
N ARG A 55 14.62 -19.06 29.49
CA ARG A 55 14.69 -18.44 30.82
C ARG A 55 13.32 -17.87 31.19
N VAL A 56 12.81 -18.29 32.35
CA VAL A 56 11.59 -17.72 32.94
C VAL A 56 12.00 -16.77 34.06
N ASN A 57 11.76 -15.48 33.88
CA ASN A 57 12.01 -14.50 34.94
C ASN A 57 10.95 -14.62 36.05
N ALA A 58 11.32 -14.23 37.28
CA ALA A 58 10.54 -14.45 38.51
C ALA A 58 9.05 -14.09 38.39
N ALA A 59 8.22 -14.76 39.22
CA ALA A 59 6.76 -14.89 39.17
C ALA A 59 5.92 -13.61 39.34
N SER A 60 6.34 -12.46 38.80
CA SER A 60 5.48 -11.28 38.63
C SER A 60 4.72 -11.38 37.31
N GLU A 61 3.47 -10.91 37.30
CA GLU A 61 2.67 -10.77 36.06
C GLU A 61 3.30 -9.79 35.05
N CYS A 62 4.28 -8.99 35.49
CA CYS A 62 5.03 -8.03 34.68
C CYS A 62 6.34 -8.61 34.12
N SER A 63 6.42 -9.94 33.97
CA SER A 63 7.60 -10.67 33.48
C SER A 63 7.45 -11.25 32.07
N TYR A 64 8.59 -11.67 31.50
CA TYR A 64 8.69 -12.36 30.22
C TYR A 64 9.24 -13.78 30.37
N ILE A 65 8.85 -14.65 29.45
CA ILE A 65 9.57 -15.86 29.09
C ILE A 65 10.54 -15.47 27.97
N GLU A 66 11.85 -15.56 28.23
CA GLU A 66 12.91 -15.15 27.31
C GLU A 66 13.61 -16.39 26.72
N PHE A 67 13.79 -16.42 25.41
CA PHE A 67 14.47 -17.51 24.72
C PHE A 67 15.93 -17.08 24.48
N MET A 68 16.90 -17.82 24.99
CA MET A 68 18.33 -17.49 24.94
C MET A 68 18.96 -17.84 23.57
N VAL A 69 18.27 -17.53 22.47
CA VAL A 69 18.67 -17.79 21.08
C VAL A 69 18.51 -16.55 20.22
N GLY A 70 19.41 -16.37 19.24
CA GLY A 70 19.36 -15.21 18.34
C GLY A 70 19.35 -13.88 19.09
N GLU A 71 18.36 -13.03 18.83
CA GLU A 71 18.15 -11.72 19.47
C GLU A 71 17.28 -11.77 20.74
N HIS A 72 17.19 -12.94 21.36
CA HIS A 72 16.45 -13.18 22.59
C HIS A 72 14.94 -12.89 22.49
N PRO A 73 14.18 -13.59 21.61
CA PRO A 73 12.75 -13.35 21.48
C PRO A 73 12.02 -13.65 22.80
N ARG A 74 10.97 -12.87 23.09
CA ARG A 74 10.27 -12.89 24.38
C ARG A 74 8.78 -13.07 24.24
N ILE A 75 8.18 -13.74 25.22
CA ILE A 75 6.73 -13.90 25.36
C ILE A 75 6.31 -13.26 26.69
N PRO A 76 5.43 -12.24 26.69
CA PRO A 76 4.97 -11.63 27.94
C PRO A 76 3.97 -12.54 28.65
N ARG A 77 3.91 -12.50 29.99
CA ARG A 77 2.91 -13.27 30.75
C ARG A 77 1.47 -12.79 30.55
N ARG A 78 1.29 -11.52 30.20
CA ARG A 78 -0.02 -10.89 29.95
C ARG A 78 -0.38 -10.91 28.46
N CYS A 79 -1.46 -11.62 28.13
CA CYS A 79 -1.91 -11.84 26.75
C CYS A 79 -2.04 -10.55 25.92
N GLN A 80 -2.56 -9.46 26.52
CA GLN A 80 -2.79 -8.20 25.81
C GLN A 80 -1.53 -7.46 25.39
N HIS A 81 -0.37 -7.89 25.87
CA HIS A 81 0.91 -7.31 25.51
C HIS A 81 1.69 -8.18 24.53
N PHE A 82 1.19 -9.38 24.19
CA PHE A 82 1.87 -10.24 23.23
C PHE A 82 1.56 -9.80 21.81
N LEU A 83 2.49 -9.05 21.22
CA LEU A 83 2.38 -8.53 19.86
C LEU A 83 3.20 -9.33 18.85
N ARG A 84 4.44 -9.72 19.20
CA ARG A 84 5.39 -10.34 18.29
C ARG A 84 6.32 -11.32 18.98
N PHE A 85 6.70 -12.37 18.26
CA PHE A 85 7.82 -13.24 18.59
C PHE A 85 8.71 -13.40 17.36
N SER A 86 9.94 -12.87 17.40
CA SER A 86 10.82 -12.79 16.22
C SER A 86 12.30 -12.67 16.57
N SER A 87 13.17 -13.11 15.67
CA SER A 87 14.61 -12.92 15.76
C SER A 87 15.23 -12.95 14.35
N LYS A 88 16.45 -12.45 14.21
CA LYS A 88 17.29 -12.71 13.04
C LYS A 88 17.58 -14.19 12.86
N VAL A 89 17.41 -14.72 11.64
CA VAL A 89 17.57 -16.15 11.31
C VAL A 89 18.71 -16.46 10.35
N SER A 90 19.36 -15.48 9.73
CA SER A 90 20.54 -15.74 8.88
C SER A 90 21.88 -15.64 9.64
N GLY A 91 22.90 -16.35 9.16
CA GLY A 91 24.24 -16.41 9.77
C GLY A 91 24.40 -17.61 10.72
N ARG A 92 25.00 -17.41 11.90
CA ARG A 92 25.16 -18.45 12.94
C ARG A 92 23.94 -18.57 13.89
N SER A 93 22.83 -17.92 13.56
CA SER A 93 21.64 -17.88 14.42
C SER A 93 20.92 -19.23 14.41
N VAL A 94 20.65 -19.78 15.59
CA VAL A 94 19.86 -21.01 15.79
C VAL A 94 18.40 -20.72 16.15
N ALA A 95 17.91 -19.49 15.90
CA ALA A 95 16.59 -19.06 16.36
C ALA A 95 15.41 -19.60 15.52
N GLU A 96 15.61 -19.93 14.25
CA GLU A 96 14.53 -20.32 13.33
C GLU A 96 13.71 -21.54 13.80
N PRO A 97 14.33 -22.66 14.25
CA PRO A 97 13.59 -23.80 14.77
C PRO A 97 12.69 -23.42 15.96
N HIS A 98 13.18 -22.54 16.84
CA HIS A 98 12.43 -22.09 18.01
C HIS A 98 11.25 -21.20 17.62
N ILE A 99 11.45 -20.28 16.66
CA ILE A 99 10.36 -19.47 16.09
C ILE A 99 9.27 -20.38 15.49
N ARG A 100 9.64 -21.43 14.75
CA ARG A 100 8.68 -22.36 14.14
C ARG A 100 7.92 -23.20 15.16
N ILE A 101 8.59 -23.66 16.24
CA ILE A 101 7.95 -24.39 17.33
C ILE A 101 6.92 -23.50 18.02
N VAL A 102 7.32 -22.32 18.47
CA VAL A 102 6.42 -21.39 19.19
C VAL A 102 5.29 -20.92 18.28
N TYR A 103 5.55 -20.67 16.99
CA TYR A 103 4.52 -20.34 16.01
C TYR A 103 3.44 -21.42 15.88
N LYS A 104 3.85 -22.69 15.81
CA LYS A 104 2.90 -23.82 15.70
C LYS A 104 1.99 -23.91 16.92
N ILE A 105 2.56 -23.77 18.12
CA ILE A 105 1.81 -23.76 19.38
C ILE A 105 0.89 -22.53 19.44
N ALA A 106 1.37 -21.36 19.02
CA ALA A 106 0.57 -20.14 18.96
C ALA A 106 -0.63 -20.30 18.02
N ARG A 107 -0.44 -20.87 16.82
CA ARG A 107 -1.53 -21.14 15.86
C ARG A 107 -2.60 -22.07 16.42
N GLN A 108 -2.19 -23.08 17.19
CA GLN A 108 -3.11 -24.05 17.81
C GLN A 108 -4.03 -23.39 18.86
N HIS A 109 -3.51 -22.49 19.69
CA HIS A 109 -4.26 -21.89 20.80
C HIS A 109 -4.90 -20.53 20.49
N LEU A 110 -4.26 -19.75 19.62
CA LEU A 110 -4.65 -18.37 19.29
C LEU A 110 -5.27 -18.23 17.88
N GLY A 111 -5.26 -19.32 17.09
CA GLY A 111 -5.97 -19.45 15.82
C GLY A 111 -5.46 -18.52 14.72
N ASP A 112 -6.39 -18.00 13.93
CA ASP A 112 -6.10 -17.16 12.75
C ASP A 112 -5.49 -15.79 13.09
N ARG A 113 -5.37 -15.45 14.38
CA ARG A 113 -4.73 -14.21 14.83
C ARG A 113 -3.21 -14.24 14.71
N VAL A 114 -2.59 -15.40 14.50
CA VAL A 114 -1.13 -15.52 14.45
C VAL A 114 -0.65 -15.35 13.01
N TYR A 115 0.19 -14.39 12.68
CA TYR A 115 0.65 -14.15 11.30
C TYR A 115 2.16 -14.34 11.20
N PHE A 116 2.61 -15.33 10.43
CA PHE A 116 4.04 -15.57 10.19
C PHE A 116 4.59 -14.63 9.11
N TRP A 117 5.84 -14.19 9.23
CA TRP A 117 6.50 -13.28 8.29
C TRP A 117 8.03 -13.47 8.25
N HIS A 118 8.67 -12.99 7.18
CA HIS A 118 10.11 -13.06 6.93
C HIS A 118 10.60 -11.87 6.08
N GLU A 119 11.71 -11.22 6.42
CA GLU A 119 12.14 -9.96 5.77
C GLU A 119 12.99 -10.11 4.48
N SER A 120 13.21 -11.32 3.95
CA SER A 120 13.93 -11.50 2.68
C SER A 120 13.03 -11.33 1.48
N ASN A 121 13.24 -10.29 0.67
CA ASN A 121 12.68 -10.23 -0.67
C ASN A 121 13.66 -9.58 -1.65
N GLU A 122 14.39 -10.40 -2.42
CA GLU A 122 15.13 -9.93 -3.61
C GLU A 122 14.32 -10.06 -4.90
N PHE A 123 13.17 -10.75 -4.92
CA PHE A 123 12.39 -10.93 -6.15
C PHE A 123 10.90 -11.12 -5.87
N GLY A 124 10.08 -10.07 -6.05
CA GLY A 124 8.62 -10.19 -6.16
C GLY A 124 7.85 -8.93 -5.76
N ALA A 125 7.04 -8.41 -6.69
CA ALA A 125 5.98 -7.45 -6.41
C ALA A 125 4.85 -8.15 -5.64
N CYS A 126 4.38 -7.50 -4.57
CA CYS A 126 3.19 -7.81 -3.76
C CYS A 126 3.06 -9.24 -3.20
N ILE A 127 3.24 -9.39 -1.87
CA ILE A 127 2.37 -10.08 -0.88
C ILE A 127 3.15 -10.24 0.45
N LEU A 128 2.57 -9.68 1.53
CA LEU A 128 2.69 -10.05 2.96
C LEU A 128 4.00 -10.70 3.46
N GLN A 129 5.09 -9.94 3.52
CA GLN A 129 6.35 -10.41 4.14
C GLN A 129 6.92 -9.43 5.18
N ARG A 130 6.05 -8.69 5.87
CA ARG A 130 6.42 -7.85 7.02
C ARG A 130 5.46 -8.11 8.16
N GLY A 131 5.96 -8.13 9.39
CA GLY A 131 5.07 -8.32 10.53
C GLY A 131 4.09 -7.15 10.70
N CYS A 132 2.92 -7.46 11.26
CA CYS A 132 1.79 -6.56 11.46
C CYS A 132 2.09 -5.31 12.29
N TYR A 133 3.09 -5.37 13.17
CA TYR A 133 3.51 -4.26 14.02
C TYR A 133 4.83 -3.66 13.55
N ASN A 134 5.00 -2.34 13.65
CA ASN A 134 6.32 -1.75 13.51
C ASN A 134 7.12 -1.87 14.83
N TRP A 135 8.45 -1.78 14.75
CA TRP A 135 9.33 -1.93 15.92
C TRP A 135 9.05 -0.93 17.06
N ASN A 136 8.45 0.23 16.79
CA ASN A 136 8.09 1.18 17.84
C ASN A 136 6.90 0.71 18.66
N GLU A 137 5.91 0.06 18.04
CA GLU A 137 4.77 -0.54 18.73
C GLU A 137 5.21 -1.70 19.62
N ILE A 138 6.14 -2.53 19.11
CA ILE A 138 6.76 -3.61 19.88
C ILE A 138 7.50 -3.05 21.09
N ARG A 139 8.41 -2.08 20.89
CA ARG A 139 9.15 -1.43 21.99
C ARG A 139 8.23 -0.69 22.97
N ALA A 140 7.11 -0.13 22.50
CA ALA A 140 6.14 0.53 23.37
C ALA A 140 5.33 -0.48 24.20
N ALA A 141 4.94 -1.62 23.63
CA ALA A 141 4.37 -2.72 24.39
C ALA A 141 5.36 -3.26 25.44
N GLU A 142 6.64 -3.35 25.06
CA GLU A 142 7.69 -3.81 25.96
C GLU A 142 7.92 -2.85 27.13
N ARG A 143 8.01 -1.54 26.84
CA ARG A 143 8.14 -0.49 27.86
C ARG A 143 6.96 -0.48 28.82
N ARG A 144 5.72 -0.64 28.33
CA ARG A 144 4.53 -0.68 29.20
C ARG A 144 4.59 -1.80 30.24
N ILE A 145 5.12 -2.97 29.88
CA ILE A 145 5.33 -4.05 30.86
C ILE A 145 6.43 -3.68 31.86
N GLY A 146 7.52 -3.06 31.39
CA GLY A 146 8.59 -2.58 32.26
C GLY A 146 8.14 -1.49 33.24
N GLU A 147 7.33 -0.54 32.78
CA GLU A 147 6.71 0.53 33.58
C GLU A 147 5.76 -0.05 34.63
N LEU A 148 4.91 -1.04 34.28
CA LEU A 148 4.04 -1.74 35.24
C LEU A 148 4.84 -2.48 36.34
N GLY A 149 5.98 -3.07 35.99
CA GLY A 149 6.89 -3.68 36.99
C GLY A 149 7.68 -2.65 37.82
N SER A 150 7.79 -1.41 37.33
CA SER A 150 8.40 -0.29 38.05
C SER A 150 7.40 0.35 39.01
N GLU A 151 6.13 0.48 38.59
CA GLU A 151 5.01 0.98 39.39
C GLU A 151 4.68 0.03 40.57
N GLU A 152 4.77 -1.30 40.39
CA GLU A 152 4.70 -2.28 41.50
C GLU A 152 5.82 -2.07 42.55
N ASN A 153 6.96 -1.48 42.15
CA ASN A 153 8.07 -1.16 43.05
C ASN A 153 8.02 0.30 43.58
N GLU A 154 7.36 1.22 42.89
CA GLU A 154 7.27 2.65 43.24
C GLU A 154 6.04 3.01 44.11
N GLU A 155 5.06 2.11 44.27
CA GLU A 155 3.90 2.32 45.15
C GLU A 155 4.25 2.43 46.65
N GLN A 156 5.54 2.38 47.01
CA GLN A 156 6.04 2.62 48.38
C GLN A 156 6.52 4.05 48.67
N ARG A 157 6.51 5.01 47.74
CA ARG A 157 6.92 6.40 48.06
C ARG A 157 6.09 7.49 47.34
N LYS A 158 5.11 8.05 48.05
CA LYS A 158 4.53 9.39 47.82
C LYS A 158 5.38 10.47 48.53
N PRO A 159 5.35 11.80 48.18
CA PRO A 159 4.11 12.59 47.97
C PRO A 159 4.10 13.80 47.00
N GLU A 160 2.85 14.17 46.66
CA GLU A 160 2.15 15.48 46.55
C GLU A 160 2.53 16.68 45.64
N ARG A 161 1.54 16.98 44.75
CA ARG A 161 0.89 18.26 44.34
C ARG A 161 1.71 19.46 43.84
N LYS A 162 1.29 20.00 42.67
CA LYS A 162 0.38 21.18 42.56
C LYS A 162 -0.03 21.48 41.10
N GLU A 163 -1.29 21.88 40.93
CA GLU A 163 -1.93 22.37 39.70
C GLU A 163 -1.47 23.79 39.33
N THR A 164 -1.56 24.14 38.04
CA THR A 164 -1.96 25.49 37.58
C THR A 164 -2.48 25.45 36.13
N ASN A 165 -3.60 26.13 35.90
CA ASN A 165 -4.26 26.40 34.61
C ASN A 165 -3.53 27.48 33.81
N GLN A 166 -3.64 27.45 32.47
CA GLN A 166 -3.94 28.61 31.62
C GLN A 166 -4.29 28.22 30.18
N ASN A 167 -5.34 28.85 29.64
CA ASN A 167 -5.80 28.81 28.24
C ASN A 167 -5.06 29.86 27.40
N ASP A 168 -4.90 29.63 26.09
CA ASP A 168 -5.45 30.51 25.03
C ASP A 168 -5.35 29.89 23.61
N PRO A 169 -6.27 30.19 22.67
CA PRO A 169 -6.25 29.71 21.30
C PRO A 169 -5.77 30.78 20.30
N HIS A 170 -4.90 30.40 19.35
CA HIS A 170 -4.58 31.24 18.19
C HIS A 170 -5.19 30.66 16.90
N GLN A 171 -6.21 31.36 16.40
CA GLN A 171 -6.67 31.30 15.00
C GLN A 171 -5.63 31.98 14.10
N SER A 172 -5.23 31.32 13.01
CA SER A 172 -4.45 31.93 11.95
C SER A 172 -5.27 31.97 10.65
N SER A 173 -5.34 33.16 10.08
CA SER A 173 -6.05 33.54 8.85
C SER A 173 -5.43 32.92 7.59
N SER A 174 -6.26 32.33 6.72
CA SER A 174 -5.89 31.83 5.39
C SER A 174 -5.76 32.97 4.38
N VAL A 175 -4.61 33.06 3.74
CA VAL A 175 -4.40 33.84 2.51
C VAL A 175 -4.80 32.94 1.33
N PRO A 176 -5.80 33.28 0.50
CA PRO A 176 -6.12 32.51 -0.69
C PRO A 176 -5.09 32.82 -1.79
N ASP A 177 -4.36 31.79 -2.22
CA ASP A 177 -3.52 31.82 -3.42
C ASP A 177 -4.45 31.63 -4.64
N SER A 178 -4.95 32.74 -5.19
CA SER A 178 -6.09 32.79 -6.14
C SER A 178 -5.69 32.86 -7.62
N ASP A 179 -4.57 32.27 -8.02
CA ASP A 179 -4.06 32.41 -9.39
C ASP A 179 -4.49 31.28 -10.36
N ASN A 180 -5.42 30.40 -9.98
CA ASN A 180 -5.94 29.37 -10.89
C ASN A 180 -7.47 29.46 -11.06
N GLU A 181 -7.93 29.67 -12.29
CA GLU A 181 -9.37 29.77 -12.62
C GLU A 181 -10.13 28.44 -12.43
N LEU A 182 -9.42 27.30 -12.40
CA LEU A 182 -10.04 25.97 -12.30
C LEU A 182 -10.24 25.51 -10.85
N TYR A 183 -9.40 25.94 -9.91
CA TYR A 183 -9.52 25.51 -8.52
C TYR A 183 -8.98 26.53 -7.52
N ALA A 184 -9.44 26.40 -6.27
CA ALA A 184 -8.91 27.12 -5.11
C ALA A 184 -8.47 26.15 -4.02
N ILE A 185 -7.38 26.48 -3.32
CA ILE A 185 -6.97 25.78 -2.10
C ILE A 185 -7.71 26.39 -0.92
N GLN A 186 -8.46 25.57 -0.19
CA GLN A 186 -9.31 26.05 0.92
C GLN A 186 -9.24 25.10 2.12
N PRO A 187 -9.47 25.59 3.35
CA PRO A 187 -9.65 24.72 4.51
C PRO A 187 -10.90 23.84 4.35
N ILE A 188 -10.76 22.55 4.58
CA ILE A 188 -11.86 21.58 4.61
C ILE A 188 -11.94 21.00 6.02
N GLN A 189 -13.13 21.06 6.61
CA GLN A 189 -13.38 20.53 7.95
C GLN A 189 -12.91 19.07 8.02
N SER A 190 -12.13 18.73 9.05
CA SER A 190 -11.52 17.40 9.29
C SER A 190 -10.48 16.90 8.28
N LYS A 191 -10.23 17.62 7.16
CA LYS A 191 -9.22 17.24 6.15
C LYS A 191 -8.05 18.22 6.02
N GLY A 192 -8.05 19.30 6.79
CA GLY A 192 -6.98 20.30 6.70
C GLY A 192 -7.21 21.23 5.52
N GLN A 193 -6.27 21.28 4.57
CA GLN A 193 -6.43 22.01 3.31
C GLN A 193 -6.87 21.03 2.21
N GLY A 194 -7.67 21.51 1.26
CA GLY A 194 -8.06 20.74 0.08
C GLY A 194 -8.14 21.60 -1.17
N ILE A 195 -8.23 20.96 -2.33
CA ILE A 195 -8.44 21.64 -3.61
C ILE A 195 -9.92 21.54 -3.99
N ILE A 196 -10.57 22.69 -4.19
CA ILE A 196 -11.98 22.79 -4.59
C ILE A 196 -12.08 23.38 -5.99
N ALA A 197 -12.88 22.77 -6.86
CA ALA A 197 -13.13 23.28 -8.20
C ALA A 197 -13.87 24.63 -8.14
N THR A 198 -13.36 25.65 -8.85
CA THR A 198 -13.98 27.00 -8.93
C THR A 198 -14.80 27.21 -10.19
N SER A 199 -14.75 26.25 -11.11
CA SER A 199 -15.55 26.17 -12.33
C SER A 199 -15.80 24.70 -12.67
N ASN A 200 -16.69 24.42 -13.62
CA ASN A 200 -16.90 23.05 -14.10
C ASN A 200 -15.68 22.60 -14.90
N ILE A 201 -15.13 21.44 -14.56
CA ILE A 201 -13.93 20.88 -15.18
C ILE A 201 -14.33 19.63 -15.97
N PRO A 202 -14.27 19.66 -17.32
CA PRO A 202 -14.57 18.50 -18.13
C PRO A 202 -13.57 17.36 -17.92
N ARG A 203 -14.04 16.12 -18.08
CA ARG A 203 -13.20 14.91 -18.10
C ARG A 203 -12.00 15.05 -19.04
N GLY A 204 -10.83 14.59 -18.57
CA GLY A 204 -9.56 14.64 -19.30
C GLY A 204 -8.84 16.00 -19.25
N THR A 205 -9.42 17.02 -18.63
CA THR A 205 -8.76 18.32 -18.44
C THR A 205 -7.54 18.17 -17.53
N ARG A 206 -6.41 18.78 -17.93
CA ARG A 206 -5.23 18.93 -17.06
C ARG A 206 -5.51 20.03 -16.04
N ILE A 207 -5.73 19.64 -14.79
CA ILE A 207 -6.04 20.52 -13.66
C ILE A 207 -4.77 21.19 -13.12
N LEU A 208 -3.68 20.40 -13.00
CA LEU A 208 -2.42 20.85 -12.40
C LEU A 208 -1.24 20.38 -13.25
N LEU A 209 -0.24 21.26 -13.37
CA LEU A 209 1.12 20.97 -13.83
C LEU A 209 2.07 21.62 -12.82
N GLU A 210 2.84 20.81 -12.09
CA GLU A 210 3.70 21.32 -11.01
C GLU A 210 5.07 20.65 -11.03
N ALA A 211 6.14 21.45 -11.09
CA ALA A 211 7.50 20.97 -10.88
C ALA A 211 7.76 20.73 -9.38
N PRO A 212 8.53 19.69 -9.01
CA PRO A 212 8.83 19.43 -7.61
C PRO A 212 9.72 20.54 -7.04
N ILE A 213 9.50 20.93 -5.78
CA ILE A 213 10.41 21.86 -5.09
C ILE A 213 11.76 21.21 -4.78
N PHE A 214 11.78 19.88 -4.63
CA PHE A 214 12.97 19.04 -4.68
C PHE A 214 12.58 17.57 -4.92
N LYS A 215 13.56 16.77 -5.37
CA LYS A 215 13.45 15.31 -5.53
C LYS A 215 14.38 14.61 -4.55
N LEU A 216 14.00 13.41 -4.14
CA LEU A 216 14.66 12.64 -3.10
C LEU A 216 14.58 11.14 -3.44
N PRO A 217 15.62 10.32 -3.20
CA PRO A 217 15.49 8.86 -3.33
C PRO A 217 14.34 8.29 -2.49
N ASP A 218 13.61 7.32 -3.03
CA ASP A 218 12.50 6.67 -2.30
C ASP A 218 13.00 5.91 -1.07
N SER A 219 14.22 5.35 -1.16
CA SER A 219 14.91 4.70 -0.04
C SER A 219 16.04 5.60 0.46
N MET A 220 15.86 6.14 1.66
CA MET A 220 16.78 7.10 2.26
C MET A 220 17.83 6.47 3.20
N GLY A 221 17.97 5.14 3.18
CA GLY A 221 18.82 4.44 4.14
C GLY A 221 18.27 4.57 5.56
N ASP A 222 19.15 4.89 6.51
CA ASP A 222 18.77 5.11 7.91
C ASP A 222 18.17 6.53 8.14
N VAL A 223 17.53 6.70 9.30
CA VAL A 223 16.82 7.94 9.65
C VAL A 223 17.76 9.15 9.71
N ASP A 224 18.97 9.03 10.25
CA ASP A 224 19.89 10.16 10.42
C ASP A 224 20.41 10.66 9.06
N SER A 225 20.71 9.71 8.17
CA SER A 225 21.04 9.98 6.77
C SER A 225 19.88 10.70 6.05
N ALA A 226 18.65 10.20 6.22
CA ALA A 226 17.45 10.80 5.65
C ALA A 226 17.24 12.25 6.12
N GLU A 227 17.37 12.50 7.43
CA GLU A 227 17.24 13.85 7.99
C GLU A 227 18.28 14.81 7.44
N SER A 228 19.53 14.36 7.32
CA SER A 228 20.62 15.17 6.78
C SER A 228 20.39 15.55 5.33
N ILE A 229 19.87 14.63 4.52
CA ILE A 229 19.52 14.86 3.11
C ILE A 229 18.36 15.87 3.01
N VAL A 230 17.29 15.67 3.76
CA VAL A 230 16.12 16.57 3.75
C VAL A 230 16.50 17.98 4.22
N LEU A 231 17.27 18.10 5.30
CA LEU A 231 17.73 19.40 5.81
C LEU A 231 18.52 20.18 4.76
N ARG A 232 19.36 19.50 3.98
CA ARG A 232 20.12 20.12 2.90
C ARG A 232 19.22 20.67 1.81
N GLN A 233 18.21 19.90 1.37
CA GLN A 233 17.25 20.35 0.36
C GLN A 233 16.41 21.53 0.85
N VAL A 234 15.90 21.48 2.08
CA VAL A 234 15.09 22.57 2.62
C VAL A 234 15.91 23.85 2.79
N ARG A 235 17.21 23.75 3.12
CA ARG A 235 18.11 24.91 3.18
C ARG A 235 18.40 25.55 1.82
N SER A 236 18.34 24.81 0.72
CA SER A 236 18.54 25.37 -0.63
C SER A 236 17.29 26.02 -1.22
N LEU A 237 16.12 25.84 -0.60
CA LEU A 237 14.88 26.50 -0.99
C LEU A 237 14.88 28.01 -0.71
N SER A 238 14.12 28.76 -1.49
CA SER A 238 13.83 30.18 -1.21
C SER A 238 13.06 30.33 0.11
N ARG A 239 13.02 31.55 0.68
CA ARG A 239 12.25 31.82 1.91
C ARG A 239 10.75 31.58 1.74
N GLU A 240 10.22 31.81 0.56
CA GLU A 240 8.81 31.54 0.24
C GLU A 240 8.55 30.04 0.13
N GLN A 241 9.42 29.31 -0.57
CA GLN A 241 9.33 27.85 -0.67
C GLN A 241 9.50 27.17 0.69
N GLN A 242 10.38 27.66 1.56
CA GLN A 242 10.50 27.17 2.94
C GLN A 242 9.20 27.38 3.72
N ARG A 243 8.58 28.57 3.64
CA ARG A 243 7.29 28.83 4.30
C ARG A 243 6.21 27.89 3.77
N ALA A 244 6.13 27.70 2.46
CA ALA A 244 5.19 26.78 1.84
C ALA A 244 5.41 25.33 2.29
N PHE A 245 6.67 24.88 2.33
CA PHE A 245 7.09 23.58 2.83
C PHE A 245 6.62 23.36 4.28
N PHE A 246 6.92 24.30 5.19
CA PHE A 246 6.52 24.19 6.61
C PHE A 246 5.01 24.29 6.83
N ALA A 247 4.24 24.75 5.84
CA ALA A 247 2.79 24.77 5.87
C ALA A 247 2.15 23.44 5.41
N LEU A 248 2.95 22.48 4.91
CA LEU A 248 2.45 21.14 4.56
C LEU A 248 2.17 20.30 5.81
N GLN A 249 1.35 19.27 5.64
CA GLN A 249 0.92 18.41 6.74
C GLN A 249 2.10 17.59 7.28
N ASN A 250 2.16 17.37 8.60
CA ASN A 250 3.05 16.40 9.22
C ASN A 250 2.23 15.45 10.08
N VAL A 251 1.92 14.26 9.56
CA VAL A 251 1.11 13.25 10.30
C VAL A 251 1.94 12.49 11.33
N HIS A 252 3.27 12.54 11.24
CA HIS A 252 4.15 11.77 12.11
C HIS A 252 4.47 12.48 13.44
N GLY A 253 4.05 13.74 13.61
CA GLY A 253 4.23 14.49 14.86
C GLY A 253 5.69 14.51 15.33
N ARG A 254 5.96 13.94 16.51
CA ARG A 254 7.30 13.85 17.13
C ARG A 254 8.05 12.55 16.82
N ARG A 255 7.50 11.66 16.00
CA ARG A 255 8.15 10.38 15.62
C ARG A 255 9.41 10.61 14.78
N TYR A 256 9.43 11.70 14.02
CA TYR A 256 10.57 12.18 13.23
C TYR A 256 10.82 13.66 13.53
N SER A 257 11.94 14.21 13.06
CA SER A 257 12.05 15.67 12.96
C SER A 257 10.90 16.23 12.10
N PRO A 258 10.47 17.49 12.34
CA PRO A 258 9.43 18.12 11.53
C PRO A 258 9.71 18.09 10.04
N LEU A 259 10.98 18.21 9.64
CA LEU A 259 11.40 18.18 8.23
C LEU A 259 11.13 16.82 7.59
N LEU A 260 11.63 15.75 8.22
CA LEU A 260 11.45 14.40 7.71
C LEU A 260 9.98 13.98 7.78
N GLY A 261 9.27 14.36 8.84
CA GLY A 261 7.83 14.11 8.98
C GLY A 261 7.00 14.74 7.85
N ILE A 262 7.24 16.01 7.51
CA ILE A 262 6.59 16.67 6.37
C ILE A 262 6.91 15.92 5.07
N VAL A 263 8.17 15.57 4.85
CA VAL A 263 8.60 14.88 3.63
C VAL A 263 7.92 13.50 3.51
N GLN A 264 7.96 12.69 4.56
CA GLN A 264 7.33 11.36 4.59
C GLN A 264 5.82 11.42 4.37
N THR A 265 5.17 12.49 4.85
CA THR A 265 3.72 12.68 4.70
C THR A 265 3.32 13.05 3.26
N ASN A 266 4.12 13.84 2.55
CA ASN A 266 3.68 14.57 1.35
C ASN A 266 4.42 14.21 0.07
N MET A 267 5.49 13.40 0.15
CA MET A 267 6.25 13.00 -1.04
C MET A 267 5.40 12.11 -1.95
N LEU A 268 5.42 12.40 -3.25
CA LEU A 268 4.71 11.65 -4.28
C LEU A 268 5.71 10.87 -5.15
N PRO A 269 5.38 9.63 -5.55
CA PRO A 269 6.27 8.79 -6.33
C PRO A 269 6.51 9.38 -7.73
N LEU A 270 7.75 9.24 -8.23
CA LEU A 270 8.10 9.58 -9.61
C LEU A 270 8.24 8.28 -10.42
N ALA A 271 7.79 8.31 -11.68
CA ALA A 271 7.80 7.14 -12.57
C ALA A 271 8.80 7.31 -13.73
N GLY A 272 8.98 6.25 -14.52
CA GLY A 272 9.83 6.28 -15.71
C GLY A 272 11.32 6.42 -15.37
N ASN A 273 12.03 7.33 -16.03
CA ASN A 273 13.47 7.52 -15.81
C ASN A 273 13.82 8.06 -14.41
N ASP A 274 12.83 8.59 -13.68
CA ASP A 274 12.99 9.05 -12.30
C ASP A 274 12.58 8.00 -11.27
N SER A 275 12.22 6.78 -11.69
CA SER A 275 11.78 5.70 -10.78
C SER A 275 12.80 5.44 -9.67
N GLY A 276 12.31 5.19 -8.46
CA GLY A 276 13.15 5.07 -7.26
C GLY A 276 13.46 6.41 -6.60
N ASN A 277 12.84 7.49 -7.06
CA ASN A 277 12.80 8.79 -6.39
C ASN A 277 11.35 9.24 -6.19
N GLY A 278 11.16 10.08 -5.18
CA GLY A 278 9.94 10.82 -4.94
C GLY A 278 10.17 12.32 -5.06
N GLY A 279 9.11 13.04 -5.37
CA GLY A 279 9.09 14.50 -5.47
C GLY A 279 8.20 15.11 -4.40
N LEU A 280 8.57 16.29 -3.91
CA LEU A 280 7.72 17.10 -3.05
C LEU A 280 7.11 18.26 -3.84
N PHE A 281 5.79 18.43 -3.74
CA PHE A 281 5.01 19.35 -4.56
C PHE A 281 4.10 20.18 -3.64
N ILE A 282 4.10 21.51 -3.74
CA ILE A 282 3.39 22.35 -2.77
C ILE A 282 1.88 22.29 -2.98
N LYS A 283 1.43 22.39 -4.24
CA LYS A 283 0.01 22.41 -4.58
C LYS A 283 -0.56 21.00 -4.62
N ALA A 284 0.14 20.04 -5.26
CA ALA A 284 -0.35 18.67 -5.35
C ALA A 284 -0.50 17.98 -3.99
N SER A 285 0.35 18.30 -3.00
CA SER A 285 0.21 17.79 -1.62
C SER A 285 -1.00 18.36 -0.86
N ARG A 286 -1.79 19.26 -1.47
CA ARG A 286 -3.08 19.72 -0.94
C ARG A 286 -4.27 18.91 -1.47
N ILE A 287 -4.06 18.01 -2.43
CA ILE A 287 -5.14 17.21 -3.00
C ILE A 287 -5.43 16.05 -2.06
N ASN A 288 -6.63 16.01 -1.48
CA ASN A 288 -7.01 14.99 -0.52
C ASN A 288 -7.33 13.64 -1.18
N HIS A 289 -7.40 12.62 -0.33
CA HIS A 289 -7.71 11.26 -0.73
C HIS A 289 -9.22 11.02 -0.94
N SER A 290 -9.55 10.22 -1.96
CA SER A 290 -10.76 9.42 -2.05
C SER A 290 -10.43 8.01 -2.56
N CYS A 291 -11.09 6.97 -2.05
CA CYS A 291 -10.97 5.62 -2.63
C CYS A 291 -11.67 5.49 -3.99
N GLN A 292 -12.55 6.46 -4.30
CA GLN A 292 -13.15 6.66 -5.61
C GLN A 292 -12.82 8.10 -6.04
N PRO A 293 -11.58 8.34 -6.52
CA PRO A 293 -11.13 9.68 -6.85
C PRO A 293 -11.78 10.19 -8.14
N ASN A 294 -11.83 11.52 -8.30
CA ASN A 294 -12.27 12.19 -9.51
C ASN A 294 -11.11 12.79 -10.33
N ALA A 295 -9.87 12.66 -9.85
CA ALA A 295 -8.67 13.05 -10.56
C ALA A 295 -7.54 12.03 -10.38
N GLN A 296 -6.59 12.04 -11.31
CA GLN A 296 -5.42 11.15 -11.31
C GLN A 296 -4.15 11.96 -11.48
N GLN A 297 -3.17 11.70 -10.61
CA GLN A 297 -1.82 12.23 -10.69
C GLN A 297 -0.91 11.33 -11.51
N MET A 298 -0.06 11.92 -12.35
CA MET A 298 0.94 11.23 -13.18
C MET A 298 2.21 12.06 -13.29
N TRP A 299 3.37 11.42 -13.15
CA TRP A 299 4.65 12.05 -13.46
C TRP A 299 4.87 12.11 -14.98
N ASN A 300 5.15 13.31 -15.50
CA ASN A 300 5.60 13.50 -16.87
C ASN A 300 7.10 13.83 -16.84
N SER A 301 7.95 12.85 -17.17
CA SER A 301 9.41 13.01 -17.16
C SER A 301 9.92 13.96 -18.24
N SER A 302 9.23 14.08 -19.39
CA SER A 302 9.57 15.06 -20.43
C SER A 302 9.38 16.50 -19.95
N LEU A 303 8.37 16.75 -19.13
CA LEU A 303 8.13 18.06 -18.52
C LEU A 303 8.81 18.22 -17.16
N SER A 304 9.42 17.16 -16.62
CA SER A 304 9.93 17.09 -15.24
C SER A 304 8.92 17.64 -14.22
N SER A 305 7.64 17.29 -14.41
CA SER A 305 6.53 17.85 -13.63
C SER A 305 5.48 16.79 -13.33
N LEU A 306 4.84 16.91 -12.17
CA LEU A 306 3.62 16.18 -11.86
C LEU A 306 2.46 16.82 -12.62
N THR A 307 1.62 15.98 -13.20
CA THR A 307 0.37 16.39 -13.84
C THR A 307 -0.80 15.79 -13.08
N VAL A 308 -1.91 16.51 -13.00
CA VAL A 308 -3.18 15.99 -12.46
C VAL A 308 -4.26 16.20 -13.51
N HIS A 309 -4.97 15.14 -13.89
CA HIS A 309 -6.05 15.19 -14.88
C HIS A 309 -7.37 14.72 -14.29
N ALA A 310 -8.48 15.30 -14.75
CA ALA A 310 -9.82 14.91 -14.34
C ALA A 310 -10.20 13.52 -14.90
N LEU A 311 -10.63 12.60 -14.03
CA LEU A 311 -11.10 11.26 -14.40
C LEU A 311 -12.53 11.27 -14.96
N ASP A 312 -13.36 12.13 -14.39
CA ASP A 312 -14.76 12.37 -14.72
C ASP A 312 -15.01 13.89 -14.80
N ASP A 313 -16.22 14.30 -15.19
CA ASP A 313 -16.62 15.70 -15.09
C ASP A 313 -16.72 16.12 -13.62
N ILE A 314 -16.07 17.22 -13.25
CA ILE A 314 -16.05 17.76 -11.87
C ILE A 314 -16.87 19.05 -11.85
N GLN A 315 -17.86 19.14 -10.97
CA GLN A 315 -18.71 20.33 -10.87
C GLN A 315 -18.05 21.43 -10.03
N THR A 316 -18.46 22.66 -10.26
CA THR A 316 -18.07 23.80 -9.42
C THR A 316 -18.43 23.52 -7.97
N GLY A 317 -17.48 23.67 -7.06
CA GLY A 317 -17.63 23.41 -5.63
C GLY A 317 -17.29 21.99 -5.19
N ASP A 318 -17.08 21.05 -6.13
CA ASP A 318 -16.61 19.71 -5.79
C ASP A 318 -15.16 19.73 -5.32
N GLU A 319 -14.83 18.87 -4.36
CA GLU A 319 -13.45 18.61 -3.95
C GLU A 319 -12.74 17.78 -5.03
N ILE A 320 -11.58 18.24 -5.48
CA ILE A 320 -10.70 17.49 -6.37
C ILE A 320 -9.89 16.52 -5.49
N THR A 321 -9.99 15.23 -5.79
CA THR A 321 -9.39 14.16 -4.99
C THR A 321 -8.61 13.17 -5.86
N ILE A 322 -7.55 12.63 -5.29
CA ILE A 322 -6.74 11.56 -5.88
C ILE A 322 -6.77 10.32 -4.98
N SER A 323 -6.30 9.18 -5.50
CA SER A 323 -6.05 8.01 -4.65
C SER A 323 -4.62 8.04 -4.10
N TYR A 324 -4.48 7.80 -2.79
CA TYR A 324 -3.19 7.61 -2.11
C TYR A 324 -2.78 6.13 -2.08
N ILE A 325 -3.69 5.26 -2.53
CA ILE A 325 -3.53 3.80 -2.58
C ILE A 325 -3.53 3.29 -4.03
N SER A 326 -3.17 4.16 -4.98
CA SER A 326 -3.25 3.87 -6.42
C SER A 326 -2.43 2.63 -6.80
N GLY A 327 -3.00 1.82 -7.70
CA GLY A 327 -2.33 0.63 -8.24
C GLY A 327 -2.42 -0.61 -7.36
N VAL A 328 -3.26 -0.62 -6.33
CA VAL A 328 -3.53 -1.79 -5.49
C VAL A 328 -5.03 -1.97 -5.28
N SER A 329 -5.51 -3.21 -5.37
CA SER A 329 -6.93 -3.55 -5.22
C SER A 329 -7.23 -3.99 -3.77
N MET A 330 -7.00 -3.07 -2.81
CA MET A 330 -7.21 -3.31 -1.37
C MET A 330 -8.69 -3.30 -0.97
N GLY A 331 -9.11 -4.25 -0.12
CA GLY A 331 -10.44 -4.26 0.50
C GLY A 331 -10.64 -3.15 1.54
N TYR A 332 -11.87 -2.92 2.00
CA TYR A 332 -12.21 -1.80 2.89
C TYR A 332 -11.31 -1.71 4.13
N ILE A 333 -11.13 -2.82 4.86
CA ILE A 333 -10.35 -2.83 6.10
C ILE A 333 -8.89 -2.48 5.83
N GLU A 334 -8.32 -3.01 4.74
CA GLU A 334 -6.94 -2.74 4.34
C GLU A 334 -6.74 -1.28 3.94
N ARG A 335 -7.68 -0.71 3.17
CA ARG A 335 -7.67 0.72 2.82
C ARG A 335 -7.70 1.60 4.07
N GLN A 336 -8.61 1.33 5.01
CA GLN A 336 -8.72 2.11 6.25
C GLN A 336 -7.44 2.02 7.09
N ARG A 337 -6.87 0.83 7.22
CA ARG A 337 -5.61 0.63 7.96
C ARG A 337 -4.46 1.37 7.29
N TYR A 338 -4.30 1.23 5.97
CA TYR A 338 -3.24 1.90 5.22
C TYR A 338 -3.30 3.42 5.39
N LEU A 339 -4.50 4.00 5.26
CA LEU A 339 -4.71 5.43 5.42
C LEU A 339 -4.52 5.90 6.87
N MET A 340 -4.89 5.08 7.85
CA MET A 340 -4.62 5.41 9.26
C MET A 340 -3.13 5.38 9.57
N ASP A 341 -2.42 4.33 9.16
CA ASP A 341 -1.01 4.13 9.48
C ASP A 341 -0.12 5.16 8.76
N GLY A 342 -0.41 5.42 7.49
CA GLY A 342 0.37 6.34 6.65
C GLY A 342 -0.03 7.80 6.77
N PHE A 343 -1.32 8.08 7.00
CA PHE A 343 -1.88 9.44 6.88
C PHE A 343 -2.77 9.86 8.07
N SER A 344 -2.95 9.00 9.07
CA SER A 344 -3.64 9.31 10.33
C SER A 344 -5.09 9.80 10.15
N PHE A 345 -5.82 9.24 9.17
CA PHE A 345 -7.26 9.51 9.01
C PHE A 345 -8.04 8.27 8.56
N PHE A 346 -9.36 8.27 8.83
CA PHE A 346 -10.30 7.29 8.28
C PHE A 346 -10.99 7.86 7.05
N CYS A 347 -11.07 7.08 5.97
CA CYS A 347 -11.75 7.51 4.75
C CYS A 347 -13.26 7.32 4.87
N ALA A 348 -14.02 8.37 4.59
CA ALA A 348 -15.49 8.37 4.57
C ALA A 348 -16.06 8.65 3.16
N CYS A 349 -15.30 8.39 2.10
CA CYS A 349 -15.78 8.56 0.72
C CYS A 349 -16.98 7.66 0.39
N GLY A 350 -17.63 7.88 -0.76
CA GLY A 350 -18.81 7.12 -1.19
C GLY A 350 -18.62 5.60 -1.12
N LEU A 351 -17.46 5.10 -1.57
CA LEU A 351 -17.11 3.68 -1.51
C LEU A 351 -16.96 3.16 -0.07
N CYS A 352 -16.33 3.93 0.82
CA CYS A 352 -16.14 3.55 2.22
C CYS A 352 -17.41 3.68 3.05
N SER A 353 -18.34 4.54 2.61
CA SER A 353 -19.64 4.77 3.26
C SER A 353 -20.73 3.80 2.81
N LEU A 354 -20.41 2.86 1.91
CA LEU A 354 -21.35 1.82 1.48
C LEU A 354 -21.84 0.94 2.65
N PRO A 355 -23.07 0.41 2.58
CA PRO A 355 -23.56 -0.60 3.52
C PRO A 355 -22.64 -1.83 3.54
N LEU A 356 -22.59 -2.53 4.69
CA LEU A 356 -21.68 -3.66 4.89
C LEU A 356 -21.77 -4.71 3.78
N SER A 357 -22.98 -5.11 3.38
CA SER A 357 -23.18 -6.11 2.31
C SER A 357 -22.64 -5.66 0.95
N ALA A 358 -22.73 -4.36 0.64
CA ALA A 358 -22.16 -3.81 -0.58
C ALA A 358 -20.62 -3.72 -0.49
N ARG A 359 -20.07 -3.37 0.68
CA ARG A 359 -18.62 -3.39 0.91
C ARG A 359 -18.01 -4.78 0.77
N LEU A 360 -18.67 -5.82 1.31
CA LEU A 360 -18.20 -7.20 1.17
C LEU A 360 -18.14 -7.64 -0.30
N ARG A 361 -19.17 -7.30 -1.10
CA ARG A 361 -19.16 -7.58 -2.55
C ARG A 361 -18.07 -6.80 -3.30
N ASN A 362 -17.85 -5.54 -2.94
CA ASN A 362 -16.75 -4.74 -3.48
C ASN A 362 -15.39 -5.40 -3.14
N ASP A 363 -15.19 -5.82 -1.90
CA ASP A 363 -13.96 -6.48 -1.45
C ASP A 363 -13.73 -7.81 -2.21
N GLU A 364 -14.78 -8.61 -2.44
CA GLU A 364 -14.71 -9.83 -3.25
C GLU A 364 -14.28 -9.55 -4.71
N ARG A 365 -14.86 -8.52 -5.34
CA ARG A 365 -14.50 -8.13 -6.71
C ARG A 365 -13.11 -7.55 -6.80
N LEU A 366 -12.69 -6.73 -5.83
CA LEU A 366 -11.32 -6.22 -5.76
C LEU A 366 -10.31 -7.34 -5.57
N ALA A 367 -10.62 -8.38 -4.81
CA ALA A 367 -9.78 -9.57 -4.67
C ALA A 367 -9.66 -10.34 -6.01
N GLN A 368 -10.75 -10.42 -6.79
CA GLN A 368 -10.70 -11.02 -8.13
C GLN A 368 -9.82 -10.19 -9.08
N ILE A 369 -10.00 -8.85 -9.08
CA ILE A 369 -9.15 -7.93 -9.85
C ILE A 369 -7.67 -8.15 -9.48
N GLN A 370 -7.33 -8.12 -8.19
CA GLN A 370 -5.97 -8.32 -7.71
C GLN A 370 -5.39 -9.66 -8.17
N SER A 371 -6.18 -10.75 -8.06
CA SER A 371 -5.74 -12.09 -8.48
C SER A 371 -5.43 -12.17 -9.97
N ILE A 372 -6.14 -11.41 -10.82
CA ILE A 372 -5.86 -11.36 -12.26
C ILE A 372 -4.65 -10.47 -12.52
N GLU A 373 -4.55 -9.30 -11.87
CA GLU A 373 -3.43 -8.37 -12.03
C GLU A 373 -2.08 -8.98 -11.58
N ASP A 374 -2.08 -9.82 -10.55
CA ASP A 374 -0.88 -10.52 -10.05
C ASP A 374 -0.46 -11.70 -10.94
N ASN A 375 -1.27 -12.08 -11.92
CA ASN A 375 -0.95 -13.14 -12.85
C ASN A 375 0.05 -12.64 -13.92
N GLY A 376 1.35 -12.80 -13.64
CA GLY A 376 2.44 -12.44 -14.54
C GLY A 376 2.47 -13.18 -15.88
N ASP A 377 1.65 -14.23 -16.06
CA ASP A 377 1.60 -15.02 -17.29
C ASP A 377 0.71 -14.41 -18.37
N LEU A 378 -0.16 -13.45 -18.04
CA LEU A 378 -1.21 -12.97 -18.96
C LEU A 378 -0.68 -12.43 -20.30
N VAL A 379 0.53 -11.89 -20.29
CA VAL A 379 1.20 -11.35 -21.49
C VAL A 379 2.52 -12.06 -21.79
N ASN A 380 2.77 -13.20 -21.14
CA ASN A 380 3.92 -14.04 -21.44
C ASN A 380 3.73 -14.71 -22.81
N PRO A 381 4.64 -14.53 -23.79
CA PRO A 381 4.44 -15.07 -25.13
C PRO A 381 4.22 -16.58 -25.19
N ASP A 382 4.91 -17.36 -24.35
CA ASP A 382 4.81 -18.82 -24.35
C ASP A 382 3.50 -19.33 -23.73
N GLU A 383 2.98 -18.59 -22.74
CA GLU A 383 1.68 -18.89 -22.13
C GLU A 383 0.54 -18.46 -23.05
N VAL A 384 0.61 -17.25 -23.62
CA VAL A 384 -0.34 -16.76 -24.62
C VAL A 384 -0.45 -17.73 -25.79
N SER A 385 0.66 -18.30 -26.26
CA SER A 385 0.65 -19.30 -27.34
C SER A 385 0.00 -20.62 -26.96
N ARG A 386 0.10 -21.04 -25.70
CA ARG A 386 -0.47 -22.31 -25.25
C ARG A 386 -1.95 -22.20 -24.90
N ARG A 387 -2.37 -21.05 -24.40
CA ARG A 387 -3.70 -20.84 -23.81
C ARG A 387 -4.27 -19.45 -24.12
N SER A 388 -4.13 -19.00 -25.36
CA SER A 388 -4.54 -17.66 -25.84
C SER A 388 -5.98 -17.30 -25.44
N THR A 389 -6.91 -18.21 -25.70
CA THR A 389 -8.33 -18.06 -25.34
C THR A 389 -8.54 -17.84 -23.84
N GLU A 390 -7.81 -18.57 -22.99
CA GLU A 390 -7.95 -18.50 -21.54
C GLU A 390 -7.38 -17.18 -20.98
N VAL A 391 -6.15 -16.82 -21.36
CA VAL A 391 -5.53 -15.56 -20.90
C VAL A 391 -6.31 -14.35 -21.40
N TYR A 392 -6.89 -14.42 -22.59
CA TYR A 392 -7.71 -13.34 -23.12
C TYR A 392 -9.06 -13.20 -22.41
N ARG A 393 -9.70 -14.32 -22.05
CA ARG A 393 -10.90 -14.28 -21.18
C ARG A 393 -10.59 -13.71 -19.81
N GLN A 394 -9.43 -13.99 -19.23
CA GLN A 394 -9.01 -13.38 -17.96
C GLN A 394 -8.83 -11.86 -18.11
N VAL A 395 -8.22 -11.39 -19.20
CA VAL A 395 -8.10 -9.94 -19.48
C VAL A 395 -9.46 -9.28 -19.72
N ARG A 396 -10.38 -9.96 -20.43
CA ARG A 396 -11.78 -9.51 -20.58
C ARG A 396 -12.45 -9.38 -19.21
N GLN A 397 -12.35 -10.41 -18.37
CA GLN A 397 -12.93 -10.40 -17.02
C GLN A 397 -12.34 -9.25 -16.18
N LEU A 398 -11.03 -8.99 -16.27
CA LEU A 398 -10.41 -7.85 -15.61
C LEU A 398 -11.03 -6.53 -16.10
N PHE A 399 -11.16 -6.34 -17.41
CA PHE A 399 -11.76 -5.14 -17.99
C PHE A 399 -13.21 -4.94 -17.49
N GLU A 400 -14.05 -5.97 -17.56
CA GLU A 400 -15.45 -5.94 -17.09
C GLU A 400 -15.54 -5.62 -15.59
N LEU A 401 -14.71 -6.25 -14.75
CA LEU A 401 -14.67 -5.98 -13.31
C LEU A 401 -14.25 -4.53 -13.01
N LEU A 402 -13.26 -3.99 -13.74
CA LEU A 402 -12.84 -2.59 -13.58
C LEU A 402 -13.98 -1.63 -13.94
N GLU A 403 -14.72 -1.88 -15.04
CA GLU A 403 -15.87 -1.07 -15.43
C GLU A 403 -17.02 -1.15 -14.43
N GLU A 404 -17.38 -2.36 -13.98
CA GLU A 404 -18.45 -2.59 -13.00
C GLU A 404 -18.18 -1.88 -11.67
N GLU A 405 -16.93 -1.90 -11.20
CA GLU A 405 -16.52 -1.22 -9.97
C GLU A 405 -16.26 0.28 -10.17
N GLY A 406 -16.42 0.79 -11.40
CA GLY A 406 -16.20 2.20 -11.72
C GLY A 406 -14.73 2.64 -11.61
N ILE A 407 -13.79 1.69 -11.74
CA ILE A 407 -12.35 1.93 -11.71
C ILE A 407 -11.90 2.42 -13.09
N ARG A 408 -11.66 3.73 -13.20
CA ARG A 408 -11.28 4.40 -14.46
C ARG A 408 -9.83 4.92 -14.48
N ASP A 409 -8.99 4.43 -13.57
CA ASP A 409 -7.59 4.81 -13.47
C ASP A 409 -6.71 4.10 -14.52
N MET A 410 -5.39 4.12 -14.33
CA MET A 410 -4.42 3.47 -15.25
C MET A 410 -4.71 1.99 -15.51
N ARG A 411 -5.37 1.28 -14.59
CA ARG A 411 -5.67 -0.15 -14.73
C ARG A 411 -6.57 -0.44 -15.92
N LEU A 412 -7.54 0.43 -16.21
CA LEU A 412 -8.41 0.28 -17.38
C LEU A 412 -7.61 0.38 -18.70
N SER A 413 -6.71 1.38 -18.78
CA SER A 413 -5.81 1.53 -19.92
C SER A 413 -4.84 0.34 -20.05
N ASN A 414 -4.34 -0.17 -18.93
CA ASN A 414 -3.45 -1.33 -18.90
C ASN A 414 -4.17 -2.62 -19.34
N ALA A 415 -5.43 -2.85 -18.93
CA ALA A 415 -6.22 -4.00 -19.38
C ALA A 415 -6.41 -4.00 -20.91
N CYS A 416 -6.74 -2.84 -21.50
CA CYS A 416 -6.77 -2.70 -22.96
C CYS A 416 -5.39 -2.97 -23.59
N PHE A 417 -4.31 -2.49 -22.96
CA PHE A 417 -2.96 -2.72 -23.46
C PHE A 417 -2.55 -4.20 -23.40
N MET A 418 -2.96 -4.93 -22.36
CA MET A 418 -2.74 -6.39 -22.26
C MET A 418 -3.50 -7.14 -23.36
N ALA A 419 -4.76 -6.76 -23.64
CA ALA A 419 -5.52 -7.32 -24.75
C ALA A 419 -4.84 -7.06 -26.10
N PHE A 420 -4.32 -5.84 -26.31
CA PHE A 420 -3.46 -5.52 -27.46
C PHE A 420 -2.24 -6.44 -27.54
N GLN A 421 -1.51 -6.64 -26.44
CA GLN A 421 -0.32 -7.50 -26.41
C GLN A 421 -0.65 -8.95 -26.76
N ILE A 422 -1.75 -9.49 -26.23
CA ILE A 422 -2.22 -10.84 -26.56
C ILE A 422 -2.52 -10.95 -28.06
N ALA A 423 -3.32 -10.04 -28.60
CA ALA A 423 -3.66 -10.01 -30.03
C ALA A 423 -2.40 -9.87 -30.92
N ALA A 424 -1.45 -9.03 -30.50
CA ALA A 424 -0.17 -8.84 -31.19
C ALA A 424 0.69 -10.11 -31.18
N ILE A 425 0.75 -10.85 -30.06
CA ILE A 425 1.53 -12.10 -29.93
C ILE A 425 1.03 -13.17 -30.90
N ILE A 426 -0.30 -13.35 -30.97
CA ILE A 426 -0.91 -14.40 -31.79
C ILE A 426 -1.03 -14.02 -33.28
N GLY A 427 -0.95 -12.73 -33.61
CA GLY A 427 -1.02 -12.21 -34.98
C GLY A 427 -2.38 -11.68 -35.42
N ASP A 428 -3.31 -11.44 -34.49
CA ASP A 428 -4.64 -10.86 -34.76
C ASP A 428 -4.54 -9.34 -34.94
N LYS A 429 -4.33 -8.92 -36.19
CA LYS A 429 -4.00 -7.53 -36.51
C LYS A 429 -5.16 -6.57 -36.27
N SER A 430 -6.36 -6.96 -36.67
CA SER A 430 -7.57 -6.16 -36.55
C SER A 430 -7.87 -5.85 -35.08
N ARG A 431 -7.87 -6.87 -34.21
CA ARG A 431 -8.07 -6.64 -32.76
C ARG A 431 -6.91 -5.91 -32.12
N ALA A 432 -5.67 -6.23 -32.49
CA ALA A 432 -4.49 -5.53 -31.96
C ALA A 432 -4.57 -4.01 -32.19
N LYS A 433 -4.98 -3.59 -33.40
CA LYS A 433 -5.18 -2.16 -33.70
C LYS A 433 -6.24 -1.52 -32.81
N VAL A 434 -7.42 -2.13 -32.70
CA VAL A 434 -8.54 -1.60 -31.89
C VAL A 434 -8.14 -1.48 -30.42
N PHE A 435 -7.49 -2.49 -29.84
CA PHE A 435 -7.06 -2.41 -28.44
C PHE A 435 -5.95 -1.41 -28.20
N ALA A 436 -5.02 -1.25 -29.14
CA ALA A 436 -3.99 -0.23 -29.04
C ALA A 436 -4.60 1.19 -29.06
N GLU A 437 -5.59 1.42 -29.92
CA GLU A 437 -6.35 2.68 -29.98
C GLU A 437 -7.15 2.94 -28.68
N LYS A 438 -7.84 1.92 -28.14
CA LYS A 438 -8.55 2.01 -26.85
C LYS A 438 -7.58 2.31 -25.70
N ALA A 439 -6.47 1.59 -25.62
CA ALA A 439 -5.44 1.80 -24.60
C ALA A 439 -4.84 3.21 -24.67
N TYR A 440 -4.50 3.69 -25.87
CA TYR A 440 -4.02 5.06 -26.10
C TYR A 440 -5.04 6.11 -25.68
N SER A 441 -6.29 5.96 -26.12
CA SER A 441 -7.37 6.92 -25.85
C SER A 441 -7.62 7.05 -24.35
N ALA A 442 -7.69 5.91 -23.64
CA ALA A 442 -7.79 5.90 -22.18
C ALA A 442 -6.59 6.61 -21.55
N ARG A 443 -5.35 6.28 -21.96
CA ARG A 443 -4.15 6.86 -21.35
C ARG A 443 -3.98 8.36 -21.59
N LYS A 444 -4.39 8.84 -22.77
CA LYS A 444 -4.40 10.26 -23.13
C LYS A 444 -5.25 11.08 -22.17
N LEU A 445 -6.45 10.60 -21.83
CA LEU A 445 -7.33 11.28 -20.87
C LEU A 445 -6.67 11.42 -19.49
N LEU A 446 -5.90 10.40 -19.08
CA LEU A 446 -5.39 10.29 -17.73
C LEU A 446 -4.01 10.94 -17.52
N SER A 447 -3.26 11.19 -18.59
CA SER A 447 -1.87 11.67 -18.51
C SER A 447 -1.45 12.70 -19.56
N GLY A 448 -2.33 13.03 -20.50
CA GLY A 448 -2.03 13.89 -21.64
C GLY A 448 -1.31 13.16 -22.78
N ASP A 449 -1.36 13.75 -23.98
CA ASP A 449 -0.71 13.23 -25.19
C ASP A 449 0.81 13.52 -25.25
N ASP A 450 1.30 14.36 -24.36
CA ASP A 450 2.71 14.72 -24.16
C ASP A 450 3.44 13.83 -23.15
N ASN A 451 2.75 12.87 -22.51
CA ASN A 451 3.40 11.92 -21.62
C ASN A 451 4.19 10.87 -22.43
N PRO A 452 5.46 10.56 -22.09
CA PRO A 452 6.28 9.61 -22.84
C PRO A 452 5.65 8.24 -23.07
N VAL A 453 4.94 7.71 -22.07
CA VAL A 453 4.28 6.40 -22.20
C VAL A 453 3.04 6.52 -23.09
N THR A 454 2.31 7.63 -23.02
CA THR A 454 1.18 7.90 -23.92
C THR A 454 1.63 8.08 -25.37
N ILE A 455 2.78 8.72 -25.60
CA ILE A 455 3.40 8.82 -26.93
C ILE A 455 3.74 7.43 -27.47
N ALA A 456 4.28 6.54 -26.64
CA ALA A 456 4.54 5.16 -27.04
C ALA A 456 3.24 4.41 -27.39
N PHE A 457 2.18 4.57 -26.59
CA PHE A 457 0.87 3.97 -26.86
C PHE A 457 0.27 4.50 -28.17
N LYS A 458 0.40 5.81 -28.44
CA LYS A 458 -0.01 6.41 -29.72
C LYS A 458 0.71 5.75 -30.90
N ARG A 459 2.02 5.56 -30.78
CA ARG A 459 2.81 4.88 -31.82
C ARG A 459 2.31 3.47 -32.08
N PHE A 460 1.96 2.72 -31.03
CA PHE A 460 1.41 1.37 -31.18
C PHE A 460 -0.02 1.38 -31.73
N ALA A 461 -0.83 2.38 -31.43
CA ALA A 461 -2.14 2.57 -32.06
C ALA A 461 -2.00 2.83 -33.58
N ASP A 462 -1.08 3.71 -33.97
CA ASP A 462 -0.81 4.04 -35.38
C ASP A 462 -0.15 2.86 -36.13
N ARG A 463 0.77 2.15 -35.47
CA ARG A 463 1.56 1.05 -36.03
C ARG A 463 1.72 -0.09 -35.01
N PRO A 464 0.73 -0.97 -34.87
CA PRO A 464 0.77 -2.08 -33.90
C PRO A 464 1.99 -3.01 -34.07
N VAL A 465 2.47 -3.16 -35.32
CA VAL A 465 3.66 -3.94 -35.69
C VAL A 465 4.97 -3.44 -35.08
N ASP A 466 5.02 -2.19 -34.61
CA ASP A 466 6.21 -1.64 -33.99
C ASP A 466 6.41 -2.16 -32.54
N HIS A 467 5.43 -2.87 -31.97
CA HIS A 467 5.54 -3.45 -30.63
C HIS A 467 6.42 -4.71 -30.63
N PRO A 468 7.36 -4.89 -29.68
CA PRO A 468 8.33 -5.99 -29.71
C PRO A 468 7.74 -7.41 -29.68
N LEU A 469 6.55 -7.57 -29.10
CA LEU A 469 5.87 -8.86 -29.01
C LEU A 469 5.06 -9.23 -30.27
N TYR A 470 5.00 -8.34 -31.26
CA TYR A 470 4.19 -8.55 -32.44
C TYR A 470 4.68 -9.77 -33.23
N GLY A 471 3.78 -10.73 -33.49
CA GLY A 471 4.07 -11.94 -34.23
C GLY A 471 5.06 -12.88 -33.56
N ALA A 472 5.36 -12.71 -32.27
CA ALA A 472 6.37 -13.50 -31.55
C ALA A 472 6.10 -15.02 -31.61
N ARG A 473 4.84 -15.41 -31.80
CA ARG A 473 4.38 -16.80 -31.78
C ARG A 473 3.29 -17.11 -32.81
N MET A 474 3.25 -16.37 -33.93
CA MET A 474 2.28 -16.46 -35.05
C MET A 474 1.49 -17.79 -35.11
N GLN A 475 0.31 -17.81 -34.50
CA GLN A 475 -0.63 -18.93 -34.49
C GLN A 475 -1.93 -18.62 -35.25
N CYS A 476 -2.32 -17.35 -35.34
CA CYS A 476 -3.49 -16.91 -36.10
C CYS A 476 -3.05 -15.80 -37.07
N TYR A 477 -3.37 -15.95 -38.37
CA TYR A 477 -3.02 -14.95 -39.37
C TYR A 477 -4.28 -14.26 -39.89
N ASP A 478 -4.60 -13.08 -39.32
CA ASP A 478 -5.46 -12.13 -40.02
C ASP A 478 -4.60 -11.29 -40.98
N SER A 479 -4.94 -11.29 -42.26
CA SER A 479 -4.25 -10.44 -43.23
C SER A 479 -4.78 -9.01 -43.20
N ASN A 480 -6.02 -8.83 -42.74
CA ASN A 480 -6.74 -7.57 -42.73
C ASN A 480 -6.43 -6.77 -41.47
N TRP A 481 -6.45 -5.45 -41.59
CA TRP A 481 -6.36 -4.51 -40.46
C TRP A 481 -7.70 -3.85 -40.15
N GLU A 482 -8.69 -4.06 -41.01
CA GLU A 482 -9.98 -3.40 -40.90
C GLU A 482 -10.89 -4.18 -39.95
N PRO A 483 -11.27 -3.59 -38.80
CA PRO A 483 -12.30 -4.19 -37.96
C PRO A 483 -13.65 -4.19 -38.70
N PRO A 484 -14.61 -5.03 -38.28
CA PRO A 484 -15.95 -5.06 -38.87
C PRO A 484 -16.58 -3.67 -38.91
N GLN A 485 -17.18 -3.32 -40.06
CA GLN A 485 -17.88 -2.06 -40.27
C GLN A 485 -19.39 -2.30 -40.33
N HIS A 486 -20.17 -1.25 -40.05
CA HIS A 486 -21.64 -1.26 -40.15
C HIS A 486 -22.36 -2.27 -39.25
N ILE A 487 -21.75 -2.63 -38.12
CA ILE A 487 -22.38 -3.42 -37.05
C ILE A 487 -22.72 -2.51 -35.87
N SER A 488 -23.62 -2.95 -34.99
CA SER A 488 -23.95 -2.25 -33.75
C SER A 488 -22.77 -2.26 -32.76
N GLU A 489 -22.83 -1.39 -31.75
CA GLU A 489 -21.81 -1.33 -30.69
C GLU A 489 -21.74 -2.63 -29.89
N GLU A 490 -22.88 -3.26 -29.60
CA GLU A 490 -22.95 -4.56 -28.93
C GLU A 490 -22.30 -5.67 -29.77
N GLU A 491 -22.64 -5.76 -31.06
CA GLU A 491 -22.00 -6.72 -31.97
C GLU A 491 -20.50 -6.47 -32.13
N PHE A 492 -20.06 -5.21 -32.04
CA PHE A 492 -18.65 -4.84 -32.13
C PHE A 492 -17.88 -5.28 -30.88
N GLU A 493 -18.41 -5.02 -29.68
CA GLU A 493 -17.80 -5.49 -28.44
C GLU A 493 -17.79 -7.02 -28.36
N ASP A 494 -18.86 -7.68 -28.80
CA ASP A 494 -18.91 -9.13 -28.91
C ASP A 494 -17.82 -9.64 -29.85
N TRP A 495 -17.67 -9.09 -31.06
CA TRP A 495 -16.56 -9.44 -31.95
C TRP A 495 -15.20 -9.20 -31.31
N LEU A 496 -15.02 -8.06 -30.65
CA LEU A 496 -13.75 -7.64 -30.06
C LEU A 496 -13.31 -8.64 -28.99
N TRP A 497 -14.22 -9.08 -28.14
CA TRP A 497 -13.93 -10.00 -27.04
C TRP A 497 -14.20 -11.48 -27.35
N ASN A 498 -14.68 -11.82 -28.55
CA ASN A 498 -14.84 -13.20 -28.97
C ASN A 498 -13.48 -13.83 -29.32
N THR A 499 -13.31 -15.08 -28.90
CA THR A 499 -12.13 -15.93 -29.12
C THR A 499 -12.41 -17.10 -30.06
N ASP A 500 -13.64 -17.23 -30.56
CA ASP A 500 -14.03 -18.22 -31.56
C ASP A 500 -13.18 -18.01 -32.82
N GLY A 501 -12.35 -19.01 -33.15
CA GLY A 501 -11.42 -18.98 -34.28
C GLY A 501 -9.94 -18.91 -33.90
N TRP A 502 -9.58 -18.58 -32.66
CA TRP A 502 -8.18 -18.63 -32.21
C TRP A 502 -7.64 -20.06 -32.05
N LEU A 503 -8.51 -21.07 -32.04
CA LEU A 503 -8.17 -22.49 -31.94
C LEU A 503 -8.09 -23.21 -33.31
N LEU A 504 -8.29 -22.51 -34.43
CA LEU A 504 -8.28 -23.12 -35.77
C LEU A 504 -6.90 -23.00 -36.44
N SER A 505 -5.92 -23.76 -35.95
CA SER A 505 -4.86 -24.35 -36.79
C SER A 505 -4.01 -25.30 -35.95
N SER A 506 -4.44 -26.54 -35.87
CA SER A 506 -3.57 -27.68 -35.54
C SER A 506 -3.94 -28.83 -36.47
N ASP A 507 -3.77 -28.59 -37.77
CA ASP A 507 -3.69 -29.64 -38.79
C ASP A 507 -2.24 -29.77 -39.26
#